data_AF-A0A6V7KLT1-F1
#
_entry.id   AF-A0A6V7KLT1-F1
#
_cell.length_a   1.000
_cell.length_b   1.000
_cell.length_c   1.000
_cell.angle_alpha   90.00
_cell.angle_beta   90.00
_cell.angle_gamma   90.00
#
_symmetry.space_group_name_H-M   'P 1'
#
loop_
_entity.id
_entity.type
_entity.pdbx_description
1 polymer ?
#
loop_
_entity_poly.entity_id
_entity_poly.type
_entity_poly.pdbx_seq_one_letter_code
_entity_poly.pdbx_strand_id
1 'polypeptide(L)' 'VSLRFFPRGNLRLLLTSPMGTTSTLLFERPRDVLSSNFDDWPFLSVHFWGEKADGRWTLQVINAGNRRVNSP' A
#
# COMPACT_ATOMS: atom_id res chain seq x y z
N VAL A 1 -7.75 -0.99 -5.74
CA VAL A 1 -7.83 -1.13 -4.26
C VAL A 1 -8.74 -0.03 -3.74
N SER A 2 -9.74 -0.41 -2.94
CA SER A 2 -10.62 0.53 -2.26
C SER A 2 -10.35 0.50 -0.76
N LEU A 3 -9.92 1.62 -0.16
CA LEU A 3 -9.64 1.72 1.28
C LEU A 3 -9.81 3.15 1.80
N ARG A 4 -10.13 3.26 3.10
CA ARG A 4 -10.28 4.54 3.81
C ARG A 4 -9.38 4.60 5.04
N PHE A 5 -8.58 5.66 5.16
CA PHE A 5 -7.70 5.94 6.28
C PHE A 5 -7.31 7.43 6.27
N PHE A 6 -7.35 8.13 7.40
CA PHE A 6 -7.00 9.55 7.47
C PHE A 6 -5.81 9.83 8.40
N PRO A 7 -4.79 10.59 7.96
CA PRO A 7 -4.53 10.97 6.58
C PRO A 7 -4.03 9.77 5.77
N ARG A 8 -4.52 9.57 4.54
CA ARG A 8 -4.13 8.40 3.74
C ARG A 8 -2.63 8.38 3.42
N GLY A 9 -1.98 9.55 3.46
CA GLY A 9 -0.53 9.68 3.27
C GLY A 9 0.31 8.99 4.33
N ASN A 10 -0.26 8.54 5.44
CA ASN A 10 0.44 7.70 6.41
C ASN A 10 0.62 6.25 5.93
N LEU A 11 -0.15 5.82 4.94
CA LEU A 11 -0.17 4.43 4.54
C LEU A 11 1.04 4.09 3.67
N ARG A 12 1.63 2.92 3.97
CA ARG A 12 2.57 2.22 3.12
C ARG A 12 1.96 0.87 2.73
N LEU A 13 2.02 0.53 1.45
CA LEU A 13 1.54 -0.73 0.90
C LEU A 13 2.71 -1.55 0.35
N LEU A 14 2.81 -2.79 0.81
CA LEU A 14 3.80 -3.77 0.33
C LEU A 14 3.07 -4.98 -0.21
N LEU A 15 3.48 -5.46 -1.37
CA LEU A 15 2.98 -6.71 -1.95
C LEU A 15 4.14 -7.70 -2.07
N THR A 16 3.99 -8.85 -1.44
CA THR A 16 4.96 -9.95 -1.52
C THR A 16 4.39 -11.09 -2.36
N SER A 17 5.17 -11.57 -3.31
CA SER A 17 4.82 -12.67 -4.21
C SER A 17 5.02 -14.04 -3.56
N PRO A 18 4.45 -15.12 -4.15
CA PRO A 18 4.69 -16.48 -3.68
C PRO A 18 6.17 -16.90 -3.70
N MET A 19 6.97 -16.33 -4.59
CA MET A 19 8.41 -16.60 -4.70
C MET A 19 9.26 -15.73 -3.76
N GLY A 20 8.65 -14.83 -2.97
CA GLY A 20 9.30 -14.07 -1.91
C GLY A 20 9.71 -12.64 -2.28
N THR A 21 9.54 -12.23 -3.54
CA THR A 21 9.82 -10.85 -3.95
C THR A 21 8.83 -9.89 -3.32
N THR A 22 9.31 -8.78 -2.75
CA THR A 22 8.46 -7.75 -2.16
C THR A 22 8.56 -6.44 -2.96
N SER A 23 7.43 -5.90 -3.37
CA SER A 23 7.33 -4.60 -4.04
C SER A 23 6.58 -3.59 -3.17
N THR A 24 7.09 -2.37 -3.08
CA THR A 24 6.38 -1.26 -2.43
C THR A 24 5.43 -0.63 -3.44
N LEU A 25 4.13 -0.85 -3.24
CA LEU A 25 3.06 -0.31 -4.11
C LEU A 25 2.72 1.15 -3.79
N LEU A 26 2.88 1.54 -2.53
CA LEU A 26 2.65 2.89 -2.05
C LEU A 26 3.65 3.18 -0.93
N PHE A 27 4.41 4.26 -1.08
CA PHE A 27 5.20 4.83 0.01
C PHE A 27 4.33 5.79 0.83
N GLU A 28 4.68 5.98 2.09
CA GLU A 28 4.15 7.08 2.88
C GLU A 28 4.42 8.42 2.17
N ARG A 29 3.44 9.31 2.21
CA ARG A 29 3.48 10.62 1.57
C ARG A 29 3.26 11.69 2.62
N PRO A 30 4.32 12.26 3.22
CA PRO A 30 4.21 13.27 4.27
C PRO A 30 3.50 14.57 3.86
N ARG A 31 3.11 14.77 2.60
CA ARG A 31 2.30 15.94 2.18
C ARG A 31 0.86 15.59 1.83
N ASP A 32 0.50 14.31 1.77
CA ASP A 32 -0.86 13.85 1.45
C ASP A 32 -1.71 13.76 2.74
N VAL A 33 -2.18 14.91 3.20
CA VAL A 33 -2.79 15.10 4.54
C VAL A 33 -4.29 15.31 4.56
N LEU A 34 -4.86 15.67 3.42
CA LEU A 34 -6.25 16.14 3.34
C LEU A 34 -7.21 15.02 2.95
N SER A 35 -6.71 14.01 2.23
CA SER A 35 -7.53 12.94 1.68
C SER A 35 -7.49 11.69 2.56
N SER A 36 -8.60 10.95 2.53
CA SER A 36 -8.77 9.72 3.30
C SER A 36 -8.93 8.47 2.45
N ASN A 37 -9.09 8.60 1.14
CA ASN A 37 -9.56 7.51 0.27
C ASN A 37 -8.54 7.12 -0.80
N PHE A 38 -8.53 5.83 -1.11
CA PHE A 38 -8.21 5.31 -2.43
C PHE A 38 -9.47 4.62 -2.93
N ASP A 39 -10.02 5.08 -4.05
CA ASP A 39 -11.25 4.52 -4.64
C ASP A 39 -10.85 3.76 -5.91
N ASP A 40 -10.94 2.43 -5.82
CA ASP A 40 -10.55 1.48 -6.86
C ASP A 40 -9.19 1.77 -7.53
N TRP A 41 -8.25 2.31 -6.74
CA TRP A 41 -6.96 2.75 -7.26
C TRP A 41 -6.12 1.57 -7.78
N PRO A 42 -5.65 1.61 -9.04
CA PRO A 42 -4.89 0.51 -9.63
C PRO A 42 -3.39 0.67 -9.34
N PHE A 43 -2.94 0.12 -8.22
CA PHE A 43 -1.50 0.00 -7.97
C PHE A 43 -0.88 -1.04 -8.89
N LEU A 44 0.32 -0.77 -9.39
CA LEU A 44 1.02 -1.61 -10.36
C LEU A 44 2.50 -1.76 -9.97
N SER A 45 3.07 -2.92 -10.28
CA SER A 45 4.49 -3.21 -10.15
C SER A 45 4.95 -4.18 -11.23
N VAL A 46 6.16 -3.97 -11.73
CA VAL A 46 6.86 -4.87 -12.66
C VAL A 46 7.89 -5.76 -11.97
N HIS A 47 8.03 -5.64 -10.64
CA HIS A 47 9.08 -6.36 -9.88
C HIS A 47 8.94 -7.89 -9.95
N PHE A 48 7.74 -8.38 -10.28
CA PHE A 48 7.41 -9.81 -10.27
C PHE A 48 7.55 -10.48 -11.64
N TRP A 49 8.08 -9.78 -12.64
CA TRP A 49 8.21 -10.35 -13.99
C TRP A 49 9.10 -11.60 -13.99
N GLY A 50 8.60 -12.66 -14.64
CA GLY A 50 9.30 -13.95 -14.72
C GLY A 50 9.05 -14.89 -13.54
N GLU A 51 8.30 -14.46 -12.52
CA GLU A 51 7.89 -15.33 -11.41
C GLU A 51 6.68 -16.19 -11.76
N LYS A 52 6.56 -17.33 -11.07
CA LYS A 52 5.31 -18.11 -11.03
C LYS A 52 4.32 -17.39 -10.12
N ALA A 53 3.17 -17.02 -10.68
CA ALA A 53 2.12 -16.31 -9.95
C ALA A 53 1.32 -17.21 -8.99
N ASP A 54 1.40 -18.54 -9.17
CA ASP A 54 0.68 -19.50 -8.34
C ASP A 54 1.19 -19.52 -6.91
N GLY A 55 0.26 -19.47 -5.96
CA GLY A 55 0.53 -19.55 -4.54
C GLY A 55 0.03 -18.32 -3.78
N ARG A 56 0.57 -18.14 -2.57
CA ARG A 56 0.08 -17.11 -1.65
C ARG A 56 0.76 -15.77 -1.89
N TRP A 57 -0.03 -14.80 -2.33
CA TRP A 57 0.35 -13.39 -2.30
C TRP A 57 0.04 -12.80 -0.92
N THR A 58 0.90 -11.89 -0.45
CA THR A 58 0.71 -11.20 0.83
C THR A 58 0.71 -9.69 0.62
N LEU A 59 -0.43 -9.05 0.88
CA LEU A 59 -0.55 -7.60 0.90
C LEU A 59 -0.46 -7.11 2.35
N GLN A 60 0.49 -6.22 2.62
CA GLN A 60 0.64 -5.55 3.92
C GLN A 60 0.23 -4.09 3.80
N VAL A 61 -0.66 -3.65 4.70
CA VAL A 61 -1.11 -2.27 4.84
C VAL A 61 -0.58 -1.73 6.17
N ILE A 62 0.31 -0.75 6.13
CA ILE A 62 1.05 -0.27 7.30
C ILE A 62 0.76 1.21 7.51
N ASN A 63 0.38 1.59 8.73
CA ASN A 63 0.41 2.99 9.17
C ASN A 63 1.86 3.36 9.52
N ALA A 64 2.62 3.84 8.54
CA ALA A 64 4.03 4.17 8.66
C ALA A 64 4.27 5.67 8.90
N GLY A 65 3.24 6.51 8.73
CA GLY A 65 3.36 7.95 8.90
C GLY A 65 3.33 8.40 10.36
N ASN A 66 4.12 9.42 10.66
CA ASN A 66 4.22 10.00 12.01
C ASN A 66 3.05 10.93 12.37
N ARG A 67 2.11 11.18 11.45
CA ARG A 67 0.94 12.00 11.77
C ARG A 67 0.00 11.21 12.64
N ARG A 68 -0.44 11.85 13.73
CA ARG A 68 -1.55 11.33 14.52
C ARG A 68 -2.74 11.14 13.58
N VAL A 69 -3.27 9.93 13.59
CA VAL A 69 -4.59 9.65 13.07
C VAL A 69 -5.51 10.42 14.02
N ASN A 70 -5.90 11.64 13.63
CA ASN A 70 -6.95 12.32 14.35
C ASN A 70 -8.21 11.51 14.04
N SER A 71 -8.58 10.65 14.98
CA SER A 71 -9.96 10.18 15.06
C SER A 71 -10.86 11.42 15.16
N PRO A 72 -11.98 11.47 14.43
CA PRO A 72 -13.02 12.45 14.74
C PRO A 72 -13.46 12.34 16.20
#